data_AF-A0A7Y3HCT2-F1
#
_entry.id   AF-A0A7Y3HCT2-F1
#
_cell.length_a   1.000
_cell.length_b   1.000
_cell.length_c   1.000
_cell.angle_alpha   90.00
_cell.angle_beta   90.00
_cell.angle_gamma   90.00
#
_symmetry.space_group_name_H-M   'P 1'
#
loop_
_entity.id
_entity.type
_entity.pdbx_description
1 polymer ?
#
loop_
_entity_poly.entity_id
_entity_poly.type
_entity_poly.pdbx_seq_one_letter_code
_entity_poly.pdbx_strand_id
1 'polypeptide(L)' 'MVERDELTFVEEMGALFERLGYGRMAGRVWGYLLVVDAEQVSAADLVEALDSSPSAISTATRVLISLGLVDR' A
#
# COMPACT_ATOMS: atom_id res chain seq x y z
N MET A 1 12.49 9.03 -3.65
CA MET A 1 12.05 8.90 -5.06
C MET A 1 11.95 7.42 -5.30
N VAL A 2 10.76 6.90 -5.64
CA VAL A 2 10.56 5.46 -5.79
C VAL A 2 11.18 5.01 -7.12
N GLU A 3 12.09 4.04 -7.09
CA GLU A 3 12.76 3.51 -8.28
C GLU A 3 11.81 2.62 -9.10
N ARG A 4 12.17 2.35 -10.36
CA ARG A 4 11.32 1.57 -11.27
C ARG A 4 11.05 0.16 -10.75
N ASP A 5 12.06 -0.45 -10.11
CA ASP A 5 11.97 -1.79 -9.53
C ASP A 5 11.07 -1.80 -8.29
N GLU A 6 11.09 -0.73 -7.49
CA GLU A 6 10.22 -0.56 -6.33
C GLU A 6 8.75 -0.41 -6.76
N LEU A 7 8.47 0.29 -7.85
CA LEU A 7 7.11 0.36 -8.42
C LEU A 7 6.62 -1.01 -8.89
N THR A 8 7.50 -1.81 -9.53
CA THR A 8 7.16 -3.19 -9.89
C THR A 8 6.86 -4.02 -8.65
N PHE A 9 7.67 -3.90 -7.60
CA PHE A 9 7.42 -4.57 -6.33
C PHE A 9 6.06 -4.19 -5.74
N VAL A 10 5.71 -2.90 -5.70
CA VAL A 10 4.39 -2.41 -5.23
C VAL A 10 3.24 -3.09 -5.97
N GLU A 11 3.33 -3.22 -7.29
CA GLU A 11 2.31 -3.88 -8.11
C GLU A 11 2.25 -5.40 -7.89
N GLU A 12 3.40 -6.05 -7.71
CA GLU A 12 3.48 -7.48 -7.38
C GLU A 12 2.87 -7.79 -6.02
N MET A 13 3.07 -6.92 -5.03
CA MET A 13 2.43 -7.01 -3.72
C MET A 13 0.92 -6.84 -3.83
N GLY A 14 0.46 -5.92 -4.69
CA GLY A 14 -0.95 -5.80 -5.06
C GLY A 14 -1.52 -7.10 -5.61
N ALA A 15 -0.83 -7.73 -6.56
CA ALA A 15 -1.24 -9.00 -7.13
C ALA A 15 -1.20 -10.16 -6.11
N LEU A 16 -0.23 -10.16 -5.19
CA LEU A 16 -0.16 -11.14 -4.11
C LEU A 16 -1.38 -11.06 -3.18
N PHE A 17 -1.74 -9.86 -2.74
CA PHE A 17 -2.89 -9.67 -1.85
C PHE A 17 -4.20 -10.10 -2.52
N GLU A 18 -4.36 -9.80 -3.80
CA GLU A 18 -5.52 -10.25 -4.57
C GLU A 18 -5.60 -11.78 -4.65
N ARG A 19 -4.47 -12.48 -4.87
CA ARG A 19 -4.42 -13.96 -4.83
C ARG A 19 -4.74 -14.54 -3.46
N LEU A 20 -4.44 -13.81 -2.39
CA LEU A 20 -4.76 -14.20 -1.01
C LEU A 20 -6.21 -13.88 -0.61
N GLY A 21 -7.00 -13.28 -1.51
CA GLY A 21 -8.40 -12.92 -1.25
C GLY A 21 -8.59 -11.55 -0.58
N TYR A 22 -7.52 -10.75 -0.47
CA TYR A 22 -7.57 -9.37 0.01
C TYR A 22 -7.70 -8.37 -1.14
N GLY A 23 -8.00 -7.11 -0.82
CA GLY A 23 -8.05 -6.06 -1.84
C GLY A 23 -6.66 -5.74 -2.41
N ARG A 24 -6.54 -5.66 -3.73
CA ARG A 24 -5.30 -5.28 -4.45
C ARG A 24 -4.63 -4.01 -3.87
N MET A 25 -5.44 -3.00 -3.52
CA MET A 25 -4.91 -1.76 -2.96
C MET A 25 -4.25 -1.96 -1.58
N ALA A 26 -4.70 -2.93 -0.77
CA ALA A 26 -4.02 -3.26 0.49
C ALA A 26 -2.60 -3.78 0.24
N GLY A 27 -2.42 -4.62 -0.80
CA GLY A 27 -1.09 -5.06 -1.21
C GLY A 27 -0.22 -3.92 -1.75
N ARG A 28 -0.78 -3.01 -2.55
CA ARG A 28 -0.05 -1.83 -3.05
C ARG A 28 0.38 -0.90 -1.92
N VAL A 29 -0.52 -0.61 -0.96
CA VAL A 29 -0.18 0.20 0.22
C VAL A 29 0.93 -0.46 1.03
N TRP A 30 0.83 -1.76 1.32
CA TRP A 30 1.87 -2.44 2.08
C TRP A 30 3.20 -2.48 1.33
N GLY A 31 3.17 -2.79 0.03
CA GLY A 31 4.35 -2.76 -0.82
C GLY A 31 5.03 -1.39 -0.82
N TYR A 32 4.26 -0.30 -0.89
CA TYR A 32 4.80 1.06 -0.87
C TYR A 32 5.46 1.38 0.48
N LEU A 33 4.81 1.02 1.59
CA LEU A 33 5.35 1.23 2.93
C LEU A 33 6.64 0.43 3.19
N LEU A 34 6.89 -0.65 2.45
CA LEU A 34 8.11 -1.45 2.58
C LEU A 34 9.31 -0.88 1.81
N VAL A 35 9.08 -0.01 0.81
CA VAL A 35 10.14 0.54 -0.05
C VAL A 35 10.39 2.02 0.17
N VAL A 36 9.40 2.76 0.67
CA VAL A 36 9.55 4.19 0.91
C VAL A 36 10.53 4.46 2.05
N ASP A 37 11.51 5.32 1.80
CA ASP A 37 12.44 5.81 2.82
C ASP A 37 11.79 6.93 3.66
N ALA A 38 10.84 6.54 4.51
CA ALA A 38 10.16 7.41 5.45
C ALA A 38 9.72 6.64 6.70
N GLU A 39 9.87 7.23 7.88
CA GLU A 39 9.41 6.61 9.14
C GLU A 39 7.88 6.49 9.21
N GLN A 40 7.17 7.45 8.60
CA GLN A 40 5.71 7.53 8.58
C GLN A 40 5.26 8.09 7.23
N VAL A 41 4.11 7.63 6.76
CA VAL A 41 3.51 8.08 5.49
C VAL A 41 2.08 8.49 5.76
N SER A 42 1.70 9.69 5.32
CA SER A 42 0.32 10.15 5.51
C SER A 42 -0.63 9.49 4.52
N ALA A 43 -1.92 9.48 4.84
CA ALA A 43 -2.94 9.01 3.91
C ALA A 43 -2.98 9.83 2.60
N ALA A 44 -2.60 11.11 2.66
CA ALA A 44 -2.54 11.96 1.47
C ALA A 44 -1.36 11.55 0.57
N ASP A 45 -0.20 11.27 1.15
CA ASP A 45 0.97 10.79 0.41
C ASP A 45 0.68 9.45 -0.26
N LEU A 46 -0.04 8.54 0.42
CA LEU A 46 -0.48 7.27 -0.17
C LEU A 46 -1.46 7.45 -1.34
N VAL A 47 -2.38 8.42 -1.24
CA VAL A 47 -3.32 8.76 -2.32
C VAL A 47 -2.55 9.23 -3.55
N GLU A 48 -1.58 10.12 -3.36
CA GLU A 48 -0.75 10.66 -4.43
C GLU A 48 0.17 9.59 -5.03
N ALA A 49 0.94 8.89 -4.19
CA ALA A 49 1.96 7.95 -4.63
C ALA A 49 1.40 6.72 -5.34
N LEU A 50 0.17 6.29 -5.01
CA LEU A 50 -0.46 5.10 -5.58
C LEU A 50 -1.52 5.41 -6.64
N ASP A 51 -1.70 6.69 -7.00
CA ASP A 51 -2.75 7.17 -7.90
C ASP A 51 -4.11 6.56 -7.53
N SER A 52 -4.55 6.84 -6.30
CA SER A 52 -5.72 6.20 -5.70
C SER A 52 -6.72 7.20 -5.14
N SER A 53 -7.87 6.71 -4.68
CA SER A 53 -8.85 7.54 -3.98
C SER A 53 -8.65 7.46 -2.46
N PRO A 54 -9.05 8.51 -1.71
CA PRO A 54 -9.03 8.46 -0.24
C PRO A 54 -9.83 7.29 0.34
N SER A 55 -10.95 6.91 -0.30
CA SER A 55 -11.78 5.79 0.14
C SER A 55 -11.11 4.43 -0.09
N ALA A 56 -10.35 4.27 -1.18
CA ALA A 56 -9.56 3.08 -1.44
C ALA A 56 -8.40 2.93 -0.44
N ILE A 57 -7.66 4.01 -0.17
CA ILE A 57 -6.59 4.02 0.85
C ILE A 57 -7.16 3.74 2.25
N SER A 58 -8.30 4.34 2.60
CA SER A 58 -8.98 4.08 3.88
C SER A 58 -9.39 2.61 4.05
N THR A 59 -9.84 1.97 2.96
CA THR A 59 -10.22 0.56 2.99
C THR A 59 -9.00 -0.35 3.06
N ALA A 60 -7.96 -0.06 2.28
CA ALA A 60 -6.68 -0.77 2.29
C ALA A 60 -6.01 -0.74 3.66
N THR A 61 -5.89 0.45 4.27
CA THR A 61 -5.28 0.61 5.60
C THR A 61 -6.06 -0.13 6.69
N ARG A 62 -7.40 -0.16 6.65
CA ARG A 62 -8.20 -0.99 7.58
C ARG A 62 -7.87 -2.47 7.47
N VAL A 63 -7.71 -3.00 6.25
CA VAL A 63 -7.31 -4.39 6.04
C VAL A 63 -5.93 -4.64 6.66
N LEU A 64 -4.96 -3.78 6.39
CA LEU A 64 -3.59 -3.93 6.91
C LEU A 64 -3.52 -3.85 8.44
N ILE A 65 -4.28 -2.94 9.06
CA ILE A 65 -4.41 -2.86 10.52
C ILE A 65 -5.02 -4.15 11.08
N SER A 66 -6.07 -4.69 10.44
CA SER A 66 -6.70 -5.93 10.90
C SER A 66 -5.78 -7.16 10.79
N LEU A 67 -4.79 -7.10 9.89
CA LEU A 67 -3.76 -8.12 9.72
C LEU A 67 -2.54 -7.89 10.65
N GLY A 68 -2.48 -6.77 11.38
CA GLY A 68 -1.35 -6.41 12.23
C GLY A 68 -0.09 -6.00 11.44
N LEU A 69 -0.25 -5.56 10.19
CA LEU A 69 0.87 -5.18 9.31
C LEU A 69 1.24 -3.69 9.42
N VAL A 70 0.29 -2.85 9.84
CA VAL A 70 0.49 -1.40 10.02
C VAL A 70 -0.32 -0.91 11.22
N ASP A 71 0.13 0.17 11.83
CA ASP A 71 -0.57 0.92 12.86
C ASP A 71 -0.87 2.36 12.40
N ARG A 72 -1.60 3.12 13.21
CA ARG A 72 -1.90 4.55 12.97
C ARG A 72 -1.02 5.46 13.80
#